data_AF-A0A2S6ID23-F1
#
_entry.id   AF-A0A2S6ID23-F1
#
_cell.length_a   1.000
_cell.length_b   1.000
_cell.length_c   1.000
_cell.angle_alpha   90.00
_cell.angle_beta   90.00
_cell.angle_gamma   90.00
#
_symmetry.space_group_name_H-M   'P 1'
#
loop_
_entity.id
_entity.type
_entity.pdbx_description
1 polymer ?
#
loop_
_entity_poly.entity_id
_entity_poly.type
_entity_poly.pdbx_seq_one_letter_code
_entity_poly.pdbx_strand_id
1 'polypeptide(L)'
;MSTHTTSPVLSPPAAEPVVALDQRVRWALLGDGALATVLGLGGLLTGHLQAQWTGLPPELHLAASVGLLPYAVRALQTGRGRTARTGRLSTLLVINVVYAVTAAALLVNGWLEPTVLGTALLVSYIAVPGAVGACIAATLRRGTAAR
;
A
#
# COMPACT_ATOMS: atom_id res chain seq x y z
N MET A 1 54.06 13.49 28.05
CA MET A 1 52.67 13.63 28.53
C MET A 1 51.76 13.46 27.32
N SER A 2 51.43 12.21 26.99
CA SER A 2 50.68 11.87 25.77
C SER A 2 49.21 11.71 26.12
N THR A 3 48.39 12.65 25.67
CA THR A 3 46.93 12.61 25.81
C THR A 3 46.38 11.60 24.80
N HIS A 4 45.96 10.43 25.30
CA HIS A 4 45.19 9.47 24.51
C HIS A 4 43.76 10.00 24.32
N THR A 5 43.44 10.48 23.13
CA THR A 5 42.08 10.80 22.71
C THR A 5 41.41 9.52 22.20
N THR A 6 40.61 8.87 23.04
CA THR A 6 39.73 7.77 22.63
C THR A 6 38.47 8.35 22.00
N SER A 7 38.47 8.54 20.67
CA SER A 7 37.23 8.81 19.94
C SER A 7 36.31 7.58 20.01
N PRO A 8 35.04 7.71 20.41
CA PRO A 8 34.09 6.61 20.38
C PRO A 8 33.85 6.20 18.93
N VAL A 9 34.20 4.95 18.61
CA VAL A 9 33.85 4.34 17.32
C VAL A 9 32.34 4.12 17.32
N LEU A 10 31.60 5.02 16.68
CA LEU A 10 30.18 4.84 16.40
C LEU A 10 30.00 3.51 15.64
N SER A 11 29.33 2.55 16.26
CA SER A 11 28.99 1.29 15.59
C SER A 11 28.14 1.59 14.35
N PRO A 12 28.37 0.91 13.22
CA PRO A 12 27.56 1.10 12.03
C PRO A 12 26.09 0.78 12.35
N PRO A 13 25.13 1.50 11.75
CA PRO A 13 23.71 1.25 11.97
C PRO A 13 23.40 -0.21 11.62
N ALA A 14 22.68 -0.90 12.51
CA ALA A 14 22.29 -2.28 12.31
C ALA A 14 21.56 -2.45 10.96
N ALA A 15 21.95 -3.45 10.18
CA ALA A 15 21.37 -3.70 8.86
C ALA A 15 19.85 -3.94 8.98
N GLU A 16 19.07 -3.31 8.09
CA GLU A 16 17.62 -3.43 8.09
C GLU A 16 17.19 -4.90 7.95
N PRO A 17 16.29 -5.41 8.81
CA PRO A 17 15.88 -6.81 8.79
C PRO A 17 15.19 -7.19 7.48
N VAL A 18 15.58 -8.31 6.89
CA VAL A 18 15.01 -8.89 5.66
C VAL A 18 14.14 -10.10 6.01
N VAL A 19 12.98 -10.22 5.36
CA VAL A 19 12.00 -11.31 5.56
C VAL A 19 11.79 -12.05 4.25
N ALA A 20 11.69 -13.38 4.30
CA ALA A 20 11.33 -14.21 3.16
C ALA A 20 9.84 -14.06 2.81
N LEU A 21 9.53 -13.94 1.51
CA LEU A 21 8.16 -13.86 1.02
C LEU A 21 7.70 -15.23 0.54
N ASP A 22 6.63 -15.74 1.16
CA ASP A 22 5.96 -16.92 0.64
C ASP A 22 5.19 -16.61 -0.66
N GLN A 23 4.76 -17.67 -1.35
CA GLN A 23 4.09 -17.54 -2.64
C GLN A 23 2.77 -16.78 -2.55
N ARG A 24 2.05 -16.85 -1.42
CA ARG A 24 0.75 -16.18 -1.24
C ARG A 24 0.92 -14.67 -1.19
N VAL A 25 1.86 -14.18 -0.39
CA VAL A 25 2.12 -12.73 -0.27
C VAL A 25 2.71 -12.17 -1.56
N ARG A 26 3.54 -12.94 -2.26
CA ARG A 26 4.05 -12.54 -3.59
C ARG A 26 2.90 -12.34 -4.58
N TRP A 27 1.99 -13.32 -4.68
CA TRP A 27 0.83 -13.19 -5.56
C TRP A 27 -0.12 -12.08 -5.14
N ALA A 28 -0.34 -11.87 -3.85
CA ALA A 28 -1.14 -10.76 -3.35
C ALA A 28 -0.55 -9.41 -3.79
N LEU A 29 0.75 -9.19 -3.61
CA LEU A 29 1.44 -7.96 -4.02
C LEU A 29 1.47 -7.76 -5.54
N LEU A 30 1.63 -8.85 -6.30
CA LEU A 30 1.63 -8.79 -7.76
C LEU A 30 0.25 -8.48 -8.32
N GLY A 31 -0.79 -9.18 -7.83
CA GLY A 31 -2.17 -8.98 -8.25
C GLY A 31 -2.66 -7.59 -7.88
N ASP A 32 -2.39 -7.15 -6.65
CA ASP A 32 -2.76 -5.82 -6.18
C ASP A 32 -2.00 -4.71 -6.91
N GLY A 33 -0.69 -4.88 -7.14
CA GLY A 33 0.08 -3.95 -7.95
C GLY A 33 -0.41 -3.85 -9.39
N ALA A 34 -0.84 -4.97 -10.00
CA ALA A 34 -1.43 -4.97 -11.34
C ALA A 34 -2.80 -4.27 -11.34
N LEU A 35 -3.65 -4.56 -10.37
CA LEU A 35 -4.96 -3.92 -10.22
C LEU A 35 -4.82 -2.40 -10.01
N ALA A 36 -3.93 -1.98 -9.12
CA ALA A 36 -3.61 -0.57 -8.87
C ALA A 36 -3.06 0.12 -10.13
N THR A 37 -2.30 -0.60 -10.98
CA THR A 37 -1.84 -0.06 -12.27
C THR A 37 -3.02 0.19 -13.21
N VAL A 38 -3.91 -0.81 -13.37
CA VAL A 38 -5.09 -0.70 -14.25
C VAL A 38 -6.03 0.41 -13.77
N LEU A 39 -6.33 0.45 -12.47
CA LEU A 39 -7.20 1.46 -11.89
C LEU A 39 -6.57 2.84 -11.94
N GLY A 40 -5.28 2.96 -11.62
CA GLY A 40 -4.56 4.23 -11.66
C GLY A 40 -4.49 4.81 -13.07
N LEU A 41 -4.06 4.03 -14.06
CA LEU A 41 -4.02 4.50 -15.46
C LEU A 41 -5.42 4.74 -16.01
N GLY A 42 -6.37 3.85 -15.72
CA GLY A 42 -7.76 3.98 -16.14
C GLY A 42 -8.39 5.26 -15.59
N GLY A 43 -8.21 5.56 -14.31
CA GLY A 43 -8.75 6.77 -13.69
C GLY A 43 -8.06 8.06 -14.14
N LEU A 44 -6.75 8.04 -14.47
CA LEU A 44 -6.11 9.18 -15.14
C LEU A 44 -6.74 9.50 -16.49
N LEU A 45 -7.07 8.46 -17.28
CA LEU A 45 -7.63 8.62 -18.62
C LEU A 45 -9.13 8.90 -18.62
N THR A 46 -9.86 8.37 -17.64
CA THR A 46 -11.33 8.34 -17.65
C THR A 46 -11.97 8.92 -16.40
N GLY A 47 -11.23 9.59 -15.50
CA GLY A 47 -11.74 10.05 -14.20
C GLY A 47 -12.98 10.94 -14.27
N HIS A 48 -13.09 11.79 -15.29
CA HIS A 48 -14.30 12.61 -15.52
C HIS A 48 -15.52 11.76 -15.92
N LEU A 49 -15.32 10.71 -16.71
CA LEU A 49 -16.38 9.76 -17.07
C LEU A 49 -16.77 8.89 -15.87
N GLN A 50 -15.78 8.43 -15.10
CA GLN A 50 -16.00 7.66 -13.87
C GLN A 50 -16.82 8.47 -12.85
N ALA A 51 -16.59 9.78 -12.74
CA ALA A 51 -17.37 10.66 -11.88
C ALA A 51 -18.87 10.62 -12.20
N GLN A 52 -19.24 10.62 -13.49
CA GLN A 52 -20.64 10.55 -13.93
C GLN A 52 -21.33 9.26 -13.52
N TRP A 53 -20.62 8.13 -13.54
CA TRP A 53 -21.21 6.82 -13.20
C TRP A 53 -21.20 6.53 -11.72
N THR A 54 -20.21 7.04 -10.99
CA THR A 54 -19.99 6.73 -9.57
C THR A 54 -20.65 7.74 -8.64
N GLY A 55 -21.01 8.93 -9.11
CA GLY A 55 -21.46 10.02 -8.24
C GLY A 55 -20.35 10.56 -7.33
N LEU A 56 -19.09 10.24 -7.63
CA LEU A 56 -17.92 10.72 -6.88
C LEU A 56 -17.27 11.90 -7.62
N PRO A 57 -16.69 12.88 -6.91
CA PRO A 57 -16.01 14.01 -7.54
C PRO A 57 -14.87 13.57 -8.47
N PRO A 58 -14.69 14.21 -9.65
CA PRO A 58 -13.62 13.86 -10.57
C PRO A 58 -12.22 14.07 -9.96
N GLU A 59 -12.06 15.03 -9.04
CA GLU A 59 -10.82 15.29 -8.32
C GLU A 59 -10.45 14.12 -7.40
N LEU A 60 -11.45 13.44 -6.83
CA LEU A 60 -11.23 12.26 -5.99
C LEU A 60 -10.72 11.09 -6.84
N HIS A 61 -11.30 10.88 -8.03
CA HIS A 61 -10.81 9.88 -8.99
C HIS A 61 -9.37 10.17 -9.42
N LEU A 62 -9.07 11.44 -9.73
CA LEU A 62 -7.72 11.84 -10.11
C LEU A 62 -6.72 11.63 -8.98
N ALA A 63 -7.05 12.07 -7.76
CA ALA A 63 -6.20 11.92 -6.59
C ALA A 63 -5.95 10.44 -6.25
N ALA A 64 -6.99 9.60 -6.28
CA ALA A 64 -6.87 8.15 -6.12
C ALA A 64 -5.95 7.56 -7.19
N SER A 65 -6.13 7.96 -8.45
CA SER A 65 -5.35 7.47 -9.58
C SER A 65 -3.86 7.80 -9.45
N VAL A 66 -3.56 9.06 -9.13
CA VAL A 66 -2.17 9.53 -8.92
C VAL A 66 -1.54 8.81 -7.73
N GLY A 67 -2.29 8.56 -6.65
CA GLY A 67 -1.80 7.82 -5.48
C GLY A 67 -1.54 6.33 -5.74
N LEU A 68 -2.37 5.70 -6.58
CA LEU A 68 -2.27 4.27 -6.89
C LEU A 68 -1.03 3.91 -7.70
N LEU A 69 -0.58 4.76 -8.63
CA LEU A 69 0.57 4.46 -9.49
C LEU A 69 1.91 4.26 -8.75
N PRO A 70 2.36 5.16 -7.87
CA PRO A 70 3.59 4.94 -7.12
C PRO A 70 3.48 3.74 -6.18
N TYR A 71 2.28 3.49 -5.61
CA TYR A 71 2.00 2.28 -4.84
C TYR A 71 2.16 1.02 -5.70
N ALA A 72 1.54 0.98 -6.89
CA ALA A 72 1.59 -0.13 -7.82
C ALA A 72 3.03 -0.51 -8.18
N VAL A 73 3.87 0.48 -8.49
CA VAL A 73 5.30 0.27 -8.76
C VAL A 73 5.98 -0.42 -7.57
N ARG A 74 5.75 0.06 -6.35
CA ARG A 74 6.36 -0.50 -5.13
C ARG A 74 5.86 -1.91 -4.84
N ALA A 75 4.57 -2.16 -4.99
CA ALA A 75 3.95 -3.47 -4.80
C ALA A 75 4.51 -4.49 -5.81
N LEU A 76 4.53 -4.15 -7.09
CA LEU A 76 5.08 -5.00 -8.16
C LEU A 76 6.58 -5.28 -7.98
N GLN A 77 7.38 -4.26 -7.63
CA GLN A 77 8.80 -4.44 -7.34
C GLN A 77 9.03 -5.41 -6.17
N THR A 78 8.19 -5.30 -5.13
CA THR A 78 8.30 -6.13 -3.93
C THR A 78 7.85 -7.56 -4.20
N GLY A 79 6.71 -7.75 -4.88
CA GLY A 79 6.14 -9.06 -5.20
C GLY A 79 6.98 -9.90 -6.17
N ARG A 80 7.78 -9.26 -7.03
CA ARG A 80 8.73 -9.96 -7.91
C ARG A 80 9.87 -10.64 -7.13
N GLY A 81 10.28 -10.07 -6.00
CA GLY A 81 11.34 -10.62 -5.15
C GLY A 81 10.92 -11.88 -4.40
N ARG A 82 11.91 -12.61 -3.87
CA ARG A 82 11.70 -13.72 -2.90
C ARG A 82 11.89 -13.27 -1.44
N THR A 83 12.46 -12.09 -1.24
CA THR A 83 12.68 -11.48 0.05
C THR A 83 12.34 -10.00 -0.03
N ALA A 84 11.98 -9.40 1.09
CA ALA A 84 11.74 -7.97 1.19
C ALA A 84 12.30 -7.43 2.50
N ARG A 85 12.72 -6.17 2.50
CA ARG A 85 13.08 -5.48 3.72
C ARG A 85 11.82 -5.20 4.54
N THR A 86 11.94 -5.31 5.86
CA THR A 86 10.83 -5.15 6.81
C THR A 86 10.20 -3.76 6.72
N GLY A 87 11.01 -2.71 6.57
CA GLY A 87 10.52 -1.34 6.40
C GLY A 87 9.69 -1.20 5.13
N ARG A 88 10.14 -1.79 4.01
CA ARG A 88 9.38 -1.79 2.75
C ARG A 88 8.01 -2.45 2.88
N LEU A 89 7.93 -3.61 3.54
CA LEU A 89 6.64 -4.27 3.80
C LEU A 89 5.76 -3.45 4.74
N SER A 90 6.35 -2.87 5.79
CA SER A 90 5.64 -2.02 6.74
C SER A 90 5.06 -0.77 6.07
N THR A 91 5.81 -0.14 5.15
CA THR A 91 5.32 0.98 4.34
C THR A 91 4.12 0.59 3.49
N LEU A 92 4.19 -0.55 2.78
CA LEU A 92 3.05 -1.03 1.98
C LEU A 92 1.83 -1.35 2.85
N LEU A 93 2.04 -1.92 4.04
CA LEU A 93 0.97 -2.15 5.00
C LEU A 93 0.30 -0.85 5.43
N VAL A 94 1.09 0.16 5.85
CA VAL A 94 0.57 1.46 6.27
C VAL A 94 -0.22 2.12 5.14
N ILE A 95 0.31 2.11 3.91
CA ILE A 95 -0.40 2.66 2.75
C ILE A 95 -1.75 1.98 2.55
N ASN A 96 -1.80 0.64 2.58
CA ASN A 96 -3.05 -0.11 2.43
C ASN A 96 -4.06 0.22 3.53
N VAL A 97 -3.60 0.32 4.79
CA VAL A 97 -4.45 0.66 5.94
C VAL A 97 -5.01 2.07 5.79
N VAL A 98 -4.15 3.06 5.50
CA VAL A 98 -4.57 4.46 5.31
C VAL A 98 -5.58 4.56 4.16
N TYR A 99 -5.31 3.87 3.04
CA TYR A 99 -6.21 3.88 1.88
C TYR A 99 -7.58 3.28 2.21
N ALA A 100 -7.61 2.12 2.87
CA ALA A 100 -8.85 1.47 3.29
C ALA A 100 -9.64 2.33 4.30
N VAL A 101 -8.97 2.90 5.30
CA VAL A 101 -9.61 3.78 6.29
C VAL A 101 -10.17 5.03 5.62
N THR A 102 -9.43 5.61 4.67
CA THR A 102 -9.90 6.78 3.92
C THR A 102 -11.16 6.46 3.11
N ALA A 103 -11.18 5.32 2.41
CA ALA A 103 -12.37 4.87 1.68
C ALA A 103 -13.57 4.60 2.61
N ALA A 104 -13.33 4.01 3.79
CA ALA A 104 -14.36 3.80 4.79
C ALA A 104 -14.92 5.12 5.35
N ALA A 105 -14.06 6.10 5.64
CA ALA A 105 -14.48 7.42 6.09
C ALA A 105 -15.35 8.13 5.05
N LEU A 106 -15.00 8.03 3.76
CA LEU A 106 -15.81 8.60 2.67
C LEU A 106 -17.20 7.96 2.57
N LEU A 107 -17.33 6.67 2.87
CA LEU A 107 -18.63 5.98 2.90
C LEU A 107 -19.49 6.37 4.11
N VAL A 108 -18.89 6.52 5.29
CA VAL A 108 -19.64 6.66 6.55
C VAL A 108 -20.00 8.12 6.86
N ASN A 109 -19.18 9.09 6.44
CA ASN A 109 -19.36 10.50 6.83
C ASN A 109 -20.53 11.20 6.11
N GLY A 110 -21.13 10.59 5.08
CA GLY A 110 -22.26 11.17 4.35
C GLY A 110 -21.92 12.45 3.56
N TRP A 111 -20.63 12.74 3.36
CA TRP A 111 -20.19 13.93 2.61
C TRP A 111 -20.35 13.80 1.10
N LEU A 112 -20.57 12.57 0.62
CA LEU A 112 -20.72 12.22 -0.79
C LEU A 112 -22.04 11.49 -0.97
N GLU A 113 -22.64 11.64 -2.15
CA GLU A 113 -23.81 10.87 -2.59
C GLU A 113 -23.39 9.89 -3.71
N PRO A 114 -22.63 8.83 -3.38
CA PRO A 114 -22.20 7.87 -4.38
C PRO A 114 -23.40 7.11 -4.93
N THR A 115 -23.34 6.77 -6.22
CA THR A 115 -24.27 5.81 -6.81
C THR A 115 -24.04 4.40 -6.24
N VAL A 116 -24.88 3.43 -6.60
CA VAL A 116 -24.63 2.01 -6.28
C VAL A 116 -23.25 1.57 -6.78
N LEU A 117 -22.85 2.00 -7.97
CA LEU A 117 -21.53 1.70 -8.54
C LEU A 117 -20.41 2.40 -7.75
N GLY A 118 -20.57 3.67 -7.38
CA GLY A 118 -19.61 4.38 -6.54
C GLY A 118 -19.45 3.75 -5.16
N THR A 119 -20.54 3.27 -4.58
CA THR A 119 -20.54 2.55 -3.30
C THR A 119 -19.77 1.24 -3.43
N ALA A 120 -20.03 0.44 -4.47
CA ALA A 120 -19.30 -0.80 -4.73
C ALA A 120 -17.80 -0.55 -4.97
N LEU A 121 -17.44 0.54 -5.64
CA LEU A 121 -16.06 0.96 -5.84
C LEU A 121 -15.38 1.27 -4.50
N LEU A 122 -15.99 2.11 -3.65
CA LEU A 122 -15.45 2.45 -2.34
C LEU A 122 -15.33 1.22 -1.43
N VAL A 123 -16.30 0.30 -1.45
CA VAL A 123 -16.22 -0.98 -0.73
C VAL A 123 -15.03 -1.81 -1.21
N SER A 124 -14.78 -1.84 -2.53
CA SER A 124 -13.62 -2.53 -3.09
C SER A 124 -12.30 -1.91 -2.64
N TYR A 125 -12.24 -0.58 -2.51
CA TYR A 125 -11.10 0.16 -1.95
C TYR A 125 -10.87 -0.07 -0.45
N ILE A 126 -11.82 -0.69 0.26
CA ILE A 126 -11.63 -1.16 1.63
C ILE A 126 -11.18 -2.62 1.62
N ALA A 127 -11.92 -3.46 0.91
CA ALA A 127 -11.76 -4.91 0.97
C ALA A 127 -10.42 -5.38 0.42
N VAL A 128 -10.01 -4.87 -0.76
CA VAL A 128 -8.77 -5.32 -1.42
C VAL A 128 -7.53 -4.87 -0.63
N PRO A 129 -7.35 -3.58 -0.30
CA PRO A 129 -6.21 -3.14 0.50
C PRO A 129 -6.19 -3.78 1.90
N GLY A 130 -7.37 -3.99 2.52
CA GLY A 130 -7.49 -4.69 3.79
C GLY A 130 -6.99 -6.14 3.73
N ALA A 131 -7.37 -6.89 2.69
CA ALA A 131 -6.93 -8.26 2.49
C ALA A 131 -5.40 -8.34 2.23
N VAL A 132 -4.87 -7.47 1.38
CA VAL A 132 -3.42 -7.40 1.09
C VAL A 132 -2.64 -7.00 2.34
N GLY A 133 -3.13 -6.01 3.08
CA GLY A 133 -2.57 -5.58 4.36
C GLY A 133 -2.53 -6.73 5.38
N ALA A 134 -3.60 -7.52 5.49
CA ALA A 134 -3.63 -8.69 6.37
C ALA A 134 -2.57 -9.73 5.98
N CYS A 135 -2.38 -9.98 4.69
CA CYS A 135 -1.30 -10.86 4.20
C CYS A 135 0.08 -10.35 4.59
N ILE A 136 0.35 -9.05 4.38
CA ILE A 136 1.63 -8.42 4.74
C ILE A 136 1.86 -8.48 6.26
N ALA A 137 0.86 -8.13 7.06
CA ALA A 137 0.95 -8.16 8.53
C ALA A 137 1.25 -9.57 9.05
N ALA A 138 0.63 -10.60 8.46
CA ALA A 138 0.90 -11.98 8.82
C ALA A 138 2.36 -12.37 8.53
N THR A 139 2.93 -11.93 7.40
CA THR A 139 4.33 -12.18 7.05
C THR A 139 5.29 -11.46 7.99
N LEU A 140 5.00 -10.20 8.34
CA LEU A 140 5.79 -9.43 9.30
C LEU A 140 5.81 -10.10 10.68
N ARG A 141 4.66 -10.55 11.18
CA ARG A 141 4.55 -11.27 12.46
C ARG A 141 5.32 -12.59 12.49
N ARG A 142 5.34 -13.33 11.38
CA ARG A 142 6.16 -14.57 11.27
C ARG A 142 7.66 -14.24 11.28
N GLY A 143 8.06 -13.16 10.63
CA GLY A 143 9.46 -12.72 10.59
C GLY A 143 10.00 -12.23 11.93
N THR A 144 9.16 -11.69 12.81
CA THR A 144 9.54 -11.29 14.18
C THR A 144 9.60 -12.47 15.14
N ALA A 145 8.71 -13.46 14.99
CA ALA A 145 8.67 -14.63 15.88
C ALA A 145 9.81 -15.64 15.65
N ALA A 146 10.49 -15.56 14.49
CA ALA A 146 11.64 -16.40 14.15
C ALA A 146 13.00 -15.82 14.59
N ARG A 147 12.99 -14.72 15.34
CA ARG A 147 14.17 -14.05 15.90
C ARG A 147 14.20 -14.22 17.41
#